data_AF-A0AAP5C733-F1
#
_entry.id   AF-A0AAP5C733-F1
#
_cell.length_a   1.000
_cell.length_b   1.000
_cell.length_c   1.000
_cell.angle_alpha   90.00
_cell.angle_beta   90.00
_cell.angle_gamma   90.00
#
_symmetry.space_group_name_H-M   'P 1'
#
loop_
_entity.id
_entity.type
_entity.pdbx_description
1 polymer ?
#
loop_
_entity_poly.entity_id
_entity_poly.type
_entity_poly.pdbx_seq_one_letter_code
_entity_poly.pdbx_strand_id
1 'polypeptide(L)'
;MAEHWCAVGLYPGLPPREAVDPLTDSTLIAPATPLPGLPPTREQQQQARRLAEAGAKEIERIKAALEPRKPPAETKPRARDIRSKARLRAGLQQMRGGV
;
A
#
# COMPACT_ATOMS: atom_id res chain seq x y z
N MET A 1 -5.87 -25.12 21.70
CA MET A 1 -5.30 -25.46 23.04
C MET A 1 -5.89 -26.77 23.59
N ALA A 2 -7.19 -27.04 23.43
CA ALA A 2 -7.79 -28.31 23.85
C ALA A 2 -7.28 -29.51 23.04
N GLU A 3 -7.08 -29.35 21.72
CA GLU A 3 -6.65 -30.44 20.84
C GLU A 3 -5.24 -30.99 21.15
N HIS A 4 -4.36 -30.19 21.74
CA HIS A 4 -2.99 -30.60 22.09
C HIS A 4 -3.00 -31.55 23.30
N TRP A 5 -3.87 -31.29 24.29
CA TRP A 5 -4.04 -32.18 25.44
C TRP A 5 -4.73 -33.49 25.05
N CYS A 6 -5.64 -33.46 24.08
CA CYS A 6 -6.21 -34.68 23.52
C CYS A 6 -5.16 -35.56 22.84
N ALA A 7 -4.21 -34.98 22.09
CA ALA A 7 -3.15 -35.75 21.43
C ALA A 7 -2.23 -36.49 22.42
N VAL A 8 -1.84 -35.83 23.52
CA VAL A 8 -1.05 -36.46 24.59
C VAL A 8 -1.80 -37.61 25.26
N GLY A 9 -3.14 -37.49 25.40
CA GLY A 9 -3.98 -38.57 25.91
C GLY A 9 -4.13 -39.76 24.95
N LEU A 10 -4.09 -39.52 23.63
CA LEU A 10 -4.19 -40.56 22.62
C LEU A 10 -2.90 -41.38 22.45
N TYR A 11 -1.74 -40.80 22.79
CA TYR A 11 -0.44 -41.46 22.68
C TYR A 11 0.34 -41.46 24.01
N PRO A 12 -0.12 -42.22 25.02
CA PRO A 12 0.45 -42.17 26.38
C PRO A 12 1.87 -42.74 26.50
N GLY A 13 2.34 -43.49 25.49
CA GLY A 13 3.70 -44.05 25.44
C GLY A 13 4.72 -43.14 24.74
N LEU A 14 4.30 -42.00 24.21
CA LEU A 14 5.18 -41.06 23.50
C LEU A 14 5.45 -39.82 24.37
N PRO A 15 6.66 -39.24 24.27
CA PRO A 15 6.93 -37.92 24.82
C PRO A 15 5.92 -36.89 24.28
N PRO A 16 5.45 -35.93 25.10
CA PRO A 16 4.42 -34.96 24.69
C PRO A 16 4.78 -34.16 23.43
N ARG A 17 6.07 -33.91 23.20
CA ARG A 17 6.55 -33.23 21.99
C ARG A 17 6.33 -34.06 20.73
N GLU A 18 6.57 -35.36 20.80
CA GLU A 18 6.38 -36.30 19.69
C GLU A 18 4.89 -36.58 19.45
N ALA A 19 4.07 -36.58 20.50
CA ALA A 19 2.62 -36.73 20.36
C ALA A 19 1.95 -35.53 19.65
N VAL A 20 2.57 -34.35 19.70
CA VAL A 20 2.06 -33.12 19.05
C VAL A 20 2.67 -32.91 17.66
N ASP A 21 3.84 -33.51 17.37
CA ASP A 21 4.58 -33.34 16.12
C ASP A 21 3.71 -33.55 14.85
N PRO A 22 2.87 -34.60 14.74
CA PRO A 22 1.99 -34.81 13.58
C PRO A 22 0.85 -33.77 13.45
N LEU A 23 0.44 -33.12 14.55
CA LEU A 23 -0.56 -32.03 14.51
C LEU A 23 0.07 -30.72 13.99
N THR A 24 1.36 -30.53 14.22
CA THR A 24 2.12 -29.35 13.78
C THR A 24 2.76 -29.52 12.42
N ASP A 25 2.91 -30.77 11.94
CA ASP A 25 3.33 -31.07 10.59
C ASP A 25 2.33 -30.52 9.57
N SER A 26 2.61 -29.31 9.10
CA SER A 26 1.78 -28.60 8.11
C SER A 26 1.94 -29.18 6.71
N THR A 27 2.81 -30.19 6.53
CA THR A 27 2.94 -30.96 5.28
C THR A 27 1.61 -31.64 4.92
N LEU A 28 0.86 -32.11 5.91
CA LEU A 28 -0.50 -32.64 5.73
C LEU A 28 -1.55 -31.56 5.42
N ILE A 29 -1.24 -30.29 5.72
CA ILE A 29 -2.10 -29.12 5.49
C ILE A 29 -1.58 -28.32 4.29
N ALA A 30 -0.70 -28.88 3.47
CA ALA A 30 -0.28 -28.24 2.24
C ALA A 30 -1.54 -27.87 1.45
N PRO A 31 -1.78 -26.56 1.18
CA PRO A 31 -2.98 -26.15 0.50
C PRO A 31 -2.98 -26.85 -0.85
N ALA A 32 -4.01 -27.66 -1.09
CA ALA A 32 -4.17 -28.34 -2.37
C ALA A 32 -4.02 -27.31 -3.48
N THR A 33 -3.23 -27.64 -4.51
CA THR A 33 -3.08 -26.79 -5.70
C THR A 33 -4.49 -26.38 -6.15
N PRO A 34 -4.81 -25.08 -6.18
CA PRO A 34 -6.16 -24.65 -6.48
C PRO A 34 -6.53 -25.20 -7.86
N LEU A 35 -7.61 -25.99 -7.90
CA LEU A 35 -8.10 -26.57 -9.13
C LEU A 35 -8.30 -25.43 -10.16
N PRO A 36 -7.92 -25.64 -11.43
CA PRO A 36 -8.14 -24.63 -12.46
C PRO A 36 -9.63 -24.25 -12.44
N GLY A 37 -9.90 -22.99 -12.09
CA GLY A 37 -11.25 -22.51 -11.87
C GLY A 37 -12.08 -22.57 -13.15
N LEU A 38 -13.38 -22.81 -12.99
CA LEU A 38 -14.34 -22.71 -14.10
C LEU A 38 -14.25 -21.32 -14.76
N PRO A 39 -14.33 -21.24 -16.10
CA PRO A 39 -14.39 -19.95 -16.76
C PRO A 39 -15.60 -19.15 -16.26
N PRO A 40 -15.47 -17.83 -16.07
CA PRO A 40 -16.53 -17.01 -15.50
C PRO A 40 -17.77 -17.03 -16.40
N THR A 41 -18.93 -17.19 -15.77
CA THR A 41 -20.21 -17.20 -16.48
C THR A 41 -20.51 -15.83 -17.10
N ARG A 42 -21.39 -15.78 -18.11
CA ARG A 42 -21.77 -14.50 -18.74
C ARG A 42 -22.34 -13.49 -17.74
N GLU A 43 -23.09 -13.96 -16.75
CA GLU A 43 -23.64 -13.11 -15.69
C GLU A 43 -22.54 -12.55 -14.78
N GLN A 44 -21.55 -13.36 -14.42
CA GLN A 44 -20.38 -12.90 -13.66
C GLN A 44 -19.60 -11.86 -14.45
N GLN A 45 -19.42 -12.08 -15.75
CA GLN A 45 -18.77 -11.09 -16.63
C GLN A 45 -19.58 -9.79 -16.72
N GLN A 46 -20.91 -9.87 -16.82
CA GLN A 46 -21.78 -8.70 -16.84
C GLN A 46 -21.76 -7.95 -15.49
N GLN A 47 -21.70 -8.67 -14.37
CA GLN A 47 -21.54 -8.09 -13.05
C GLN A 47 -20.17 -7.41 -12.89
N ALA A 48 -19.09 -8.05 -13.33
CA ALA A 48 -17.76 -7.45 -13.32
C ALA A 48 -17.70 -6.17 -14.18
N ARG A 49 -18.36 -6.16 -15.35
CA ARG A 49 -18.50 -4.95 -16.18
C ARG A 49 -19.24 -3.85 -15.45
N ARG A 50 -20.40 -4.14 -14.86
CA ARG A 50 -21.17 -3.17 -14.06
C ARG A 50 -20.36 -2.60 -12.89
N LEU A 51 -19.57 -3.44 -12.21
CA LEU A 51 -18.69 -3.00 -11.14
C LEU A 51 -17.56 -2.09 -11.65
N ALA A 52 -16.93 -2.44 -12.77
CA ALA A 52 -15.88 -1.62 -13.38
C ALA A 52 -16.42 -0.27 -13.85
N GLU A 53 -17.61 -0.26 -14.45
CA GLU A 53 -18.31 0.96 -14.89
C GLU A 53 -18.68 1.86 -13.70
N ALA A 54 -19.20 1.28 -12.62
CA ALA A 54 -19.51 2.02 -11.40
C ALA A 54 -18.24 2.61 -10.74
N GLY A 55 -17.13 1.86 -10.74
CA GLY A 55 -15.86 2.28 -10.14
C GLY A 55 -15.10 3.34 -10.94
N ALA A 56 -15.32 3.45 -12.26
CA ALA A 56 -14.56 4.35 -13.12
C ALA A 56 -14.65 5.83 -12.71
N LYS A 57 -15.87 6.29 -12.38
CA LYS A 57 -16.12 7.68 -11.95
C LYS A 57 -15.45 8.01 -10.62
N GLU A 58 -15.39 7.05 -9.70
CA GLU A 58 -14.76 7.26 -8.40
C GLU A 58 -13.24 7.30 -8.52
N ILE A 59 -12.65 6.46 -9.39
CA ILE A 59 -11.22 6.50 -9.68
C ILE A 59 -10.81 7.84 -10.29
N GLU A 60 -11.62 8.43 -11.17
CA GLU A 60 -11.36 9.76 -11.73
C GLU A 60 -11.37 10.85 -10.64
N ARG A 61 -12.34 10.80 -9.73
CA ARG A 61 -12.41 11.74 -8.58
C ARG A 61 -11.21 11.60 -7.66
N ILE A 62 -10.80 10.37 -7.36
CA ILE A 62 -9.61 10.10 -6.54
C ILE A 62 -8.37 10.60 -7.25
N LYS A 63 -8.22 10.35 -8.55
CA LYS A 63 -7.08 10.87 -9.34
C LYS A 63 -7.04 12.40 -9.33
N ALA A 64 -8.18 13.08 -9.50
CA ALA A 64 -8.25 14.53 -9.43
C ALA A 64 -7.91 15.08 -8.03
N ALA A 65 -8.33 14.37 -6.97
CA ALA A 65 -8.00 14.75 -5.59
C ALA A 65 -6.53 14.48 -5.23
N LEU A 66 -5.93 13.46 -5.84
CA LEU A 66 -4.54 13.08 -5.68
C LEU A 66 -3.60 13.79 -6.65
N GLU A 67 -4.11 14.53 -7.65
CA GLU A 67 -3.27 15.34 -8.52
C GLU A 67 -2.41 16.25 -7.64
N PRO A 68 -1.08 16.24 -7.80
CA PRO A 68 -0.19 17.05 -6.98
C PRO A 68 -0.65 18.50 -7.08
N ARG A 69 -1.14 19.03 -5.97
CA ARG A 69 -1.51 20.44 -5.85
C ARG A 69 -0.30 21.25 -6.28
N LYS A 70 -0.35 21.83 -7.49
CA LYS A 70 0.72 22.68 -8.01
C LYS A 70 1.06 23.65 -6.88
N PRO A 71 2.32 23.68 -6.39
CA PRO A 71 2.69 24.71 -5.45
C PRO A 71 2.33 26.04 -6.12
N PRO A 72 1.68 26.97 -5.41
CA PRO A 72 1.36 28.28 -5.96
C PRO A 72 2.65 28.80 -6.59
N ALA A 73 2.61 29.08 -7.90
CA ALA A 73 3.78 29.52 -8.66
C ALA A 73 4.55 30.50 -7.80
N GLU A 74 5.78 30.12 -7.45
CA GLU A 74 6.61 30.73 -6.42
C GLU A 74 6.38 32.24 -6.43
N THR A 75 5.52 32.73 -5.53
CA THR A 75 5.28 34.16 -5.35
C THR A 75 6.45 34.65 -4.55
N LYS A 76 7.64 34.58 -5.15
CA LYS A 76 8.79 35.36 -4.72
C LYS A 76 8.23 36.77 -4.56
N PRO A 77 8.37 37.41 -3.39
CA PRO A 77 7.97 38.79 -3.24
C PRO A 77 8.86 39.57 -4.21
N ARG A 78 8.32 39.85 -5.40
CA ARG A 78 8.98 40.72 -6.36
C ARG A 78 9.05 42.04 -5.63
N ALA A 79 10.24 42.42 -5.16
CA ALA A 79 10.45 43.70 -4.48
C ALA A 79 9.86 44.79 -5.37
N ARG A 80 8.65 45.25 -5.04
CA ARG A 80 7.88 46.17 -5.87
C ARG A 80 8.51 47.58 -5.83
N ASP A 81 9.22 47.90 -4.75
CA ASP A 81 9.88 49.18 -4.54
C ASP A 81 11.36 49.18 -4.93
N ILE A 82 11.81 50.33 -5.48
CA ILE A 82 13.17 50.55 -5.98
C ILE A 82 14.21 50.36 -4.87
N ARG A 83 13.93 50.82 -3.64
CA ARG A 83 14.88 50.67 -2.52
C ARG A 83 15.06 49.22 -2.12
N SER A 84 13.99 48.44 -2.13
CA SER A 84 14.04 47.02 -1.81
C SER A 84 14.84 46.23 -2.86
N LYS A 85 14.71 46.57 -4.15
CA LYS A 85 15.57 46.00 -5.21
C LYS A 85 17.03 46.41 -5.08
N ALA A 86 17.30 47.68 -4.73
CA ALA A 86 18.67 48.18 -4.55
C ALA A 86 19.39 47.45 -3.41
N ARG A 87 18.73 47.25 -2.26
CA ARG A 87 19.30 46.47 -1.13
C ARG A 87 19.59 45.02 -1.51
N LEU A 88 18.68 44.36 -2.24
CA LEU A 88 18.90 42.98 -2.70
C LEU A 88 20.07 42.87 -3.68
N ARG A 89 20.22 43.82 -4.61
CA ARG A 89 21.37 43.86 -5.53
C ARG A 89 22.69 44.12 -4.79
N ALA A 90 22.68 45.02 -3.81
CA ALA A 90 23.86 45.31 -3.00
C ALA A 90 24.30 44.09 -2.17
N GLY A 91 23.36 43.38 -1.53
CA GLY A 91 23.64 42.14 -0.81
C GLY A 91 24.21 41.04 -1.72
N LEU A 92 23.66 40.89 -2.94
CA LEU A 92 24.17 39.92 -3.91
C LEU A 92 25.58 40.27 -4.42
N GLN A 93 25.90 41.55 -4.59
CA GLN A 93 27.24 41.99 -4.98
C GLN A 93 28.27 41.75 -3.87
N GLN A 94 27.91 41.99 -2.60
CA GLN A 94 28.79 41.67 -1.48
C GLN A 94 29.10 40.17 -1.40
N MET A 95 28.11 39.29 -1.60
CA MET A 95 28.36 37.85 -1.62
C MET A 95 29.19 37.37 -2.82
N ARG A 96 29.18 38.12 -3.93
CA ARG A 96 29.98 37.79 -5.13
C ARG A 96 31.39 38.36 -5.11
N GLY A 97 31.62 39.42 -4.33
CA GLY A 97 32.93 40.06 -4.17
C GLY A 97 33.72 39.60 -2.95
N GLY A 98 33.17 38.70 -2.13
CA GLY A 98 33.86 38.10 -0.99
C GLY A 98 34.60 36.81 -1.37
N VAL A 99 35.81 36.98 -1.94
CA VAL A 99 36.91 36.01 -1.92
C VAL A 99 38.16 36.78 -1.50
#